data_AF-A0A422P5D2-F1
#
_entry.id   AF-A0A422P5D2-F1
#
_cell.length_a   1.000
_cell.length_b   1.000
_cell.length_c   1.000
_cell.angle_alpha   90.00
_cell.angle_beta   90.00
_cell.angle_gamma   90.00
#
_symmetry.space_group_name_H-M   'P 1'
#
loop_
_entity.id
_entity.type
_entity.pdbx_description
1 polymer ?
#
loop_
_entity_poly.entity_id
_entity_poly.type
_entity_poly.pdbx_seq_one_letter_code
_entity_poly.pdbx_strand_id
1 'polypeptide(L)'
;MTTFKREDLRRVFFSDLSEQCDEDLIHELCTQFGPVANITWPTIGNLTGGAQHKTFCFVDFRNAEDAKYCYEALYRSRVKMFGRELRVSHASTEMPLKESGSQVHHRHAVHELHEIGAKVVVRGVDLNATEFDLTAFFGQFGKFAVPPRKVRDVEGNFRGVVILSYDDFAASDKVIDEMDQKVYRDRPISVAYAMMEDGSGRQHGTPEERENAKLFREEARKHAERIAKEQAEHEREKARRRRENVSWASGIDPFARGQRP
;
A
#
# COMPACT_ATOMS: atom_id res chain seq x y z
N MET A 1 -4.67 16.71 18.52
CA MET A 1 -4.82 16.98 17.08
C MET A 1 -3.51 17.54 16.53
N THR A 2 -2.56 16.68 16.15
CA THR A 2 -1.39 17.12 15.38
C THR A 2 -1.84 17.34 13.94
N THR A 3 -2.07 18.60 13.58
CA THR A 3 -2.28 19.04 12.20
C THR A 3 -1.01 18.78 11.39
N PHE A 4 -1.01 17.73 10.58
CA PHE A 4 0.03 17.50 9.58
C PHE A 4 -0.01 18.63 8.55
N LYS A 5 1.14 19.21 8.23
CA LYS A 5 1.23 20.22 7.17
C LYS A 5 1.22 19.50 5.84
N ARG A 6 0.71 20.15 4.78
CA ARG A 6 0.73 19.62 3.40
C ARG A 6 2.14 19.24 2.91
N GLU A 7 3.15 19.78 3.56
CA GLU A 7 4.57 19.52 3.35
C GLU A 7 4.97 18.09 3.77
N ASP A 8 4.31 17.50 4.77
CA ASP A 8 4.64 16.16 5.30
C ASP A 8 4.28 15.04 4.30
N LEU A 9 3.32 15.28 3.40
CA LEU A 9 2.93 14.35 2.32
C LEU A 9 3.95 14.25 1.19
N ARG A 10 5.02 15.03 1.23
CA ARG A 10 6.14 14.95 0.28
C ARG A 10 7.34 14.22 0.84
N ARG A 11 7.27 13.81 2.11
CA ARG A 11 8.38 13.24 2.87
C ARG A 11 8.22 11.74 3.00
N VAL A 12 9.25 11.00 2.62
CA VAL A 12 9.38 9.57 2.88
C VAL A 12 10.45 9.36 3.95
N PHE A 13 10.13 8.54 4.94
CA PHE A 13 11.05 8.15 6.00
C PHE A 13 11.68 6.81 5.65
N PHE A 14 13.01 6.76 5.63
CA PHE A 14 13.80 5.56 5.40
C PHE A 14 14.41 5.13 6.74
N SER A 15 14.30 3.86 7.08
CA SER A 15 14.77 3.28 8.33
C SER A 15 15.43 1.92 8.11
N ASP A 16 16.17 1.47 9.12
CA ASP A 16 16.98 0.25 9.08
C ASP A 16 18.11 0.31 8.03
N LEU A 17 18.62 1.53 7.79
CA LEU A 17 19.74 1.78 6.88
C LEU A 17 21.04 1.20 7.45
N SER A 18 21.89 0.70 6.56
CA SER A 18 23.26 0.30 6.90
C SER A 18 24.10 1.54 7.20
N GLU A 19 25.12 1.38 8.04
CA GLU A 19 26.13 2.43 8.30
C GLU A 19 26.99 2.74 7.07
N GLN A 20 26.95 1.85 6.07
CA GLN A 20 27.63 2.02 4.78
C GLN A 20 26.76 2.79 3.76
N CYS A 21 25.52 3.15 4.12
CA CYS A 21 24.68 3.96 3.24
C CYS A 21 25.01 5.43 3.41
N ASP A 22 25.34 6.08 2.30
CA ASP A 22 25.59 7.53 2.25
C ASP A 22 24.40 8.28 1.63
N GLU A 23 24.40 9.60 1.79
CA GLU A 23 23.37 10.48 1.23
C GLU A 23 23.27 10.34 -0.30
N ASP A 24 24.41 10.26 -1.00
CA ASP A 24 24.47 10.09 -2.45
C ASP A 24 23.78 8.80 -2.90
N LEU A 25 23.95 7.70 -2.16
CA LEU A 25 23.33 6.42 -2.49
C LEU A 25 21.81 6.48 -2.33
N ILE A 26 21.32 7.13 -1.26
CA ILE A 26 19.89 7.35 -1.06
C ILE A 26 19.33 8.28 -2.14
N HIS A 27 20.09 9.31 -2.52
CA HIS A 27 19.70 10.22 -3.59
C HIS A 27 19.58 9.49 -4.93
N GLU A 28 20.57 8.68 -5.31
CA GLU A 28 20.56 7.88 -6.54
C GLU A 28 19.37 6.91 -6.59
N LEU A 29 19.09 6.23 -5.48
CA LEU A 29 17.93 5.34 -5.35
C LEU A 29 16.62 6.12 -5.50
N CYS A 30 16.47 7.24 -4.78
CA CYS A 30 15.22 8.01 -4.77
C CYS A 30 14.96 8.72 -6.10
N THR A 31 16.00 9.11 -6.81
CA THR A 31 15.90 9.75 -8.14
C THR A 31 15.23 8.85 -9.17
N GLN A 32 15.26 7.51 -8.99
CA GLN A 32 14.54 6.56 -9.85
C GLN A 32 13.01 6.70 -9.75
N PHE A 33 12.51 7.21 -8.63
CA PHE A 33 11.07 7.35 -8.36
C PHE A 33 10.55 8.77 -8.59
N GLY A 34 11.42 9.78 -8.51
CA GLY A 34 11.07 11.16 -8.79
C GLY A 34 12.13 12.16 -8.37
N PRO A 35 11.97 13.44 -8.72
CA PRO A 35 12.92 14.49 -8.37
C PRO A 35 12.95 14.74 -6.86
N VAL A 36 14.10 14.46 -6.24
CA VAL A 36 14.38 14.73 -4.83
C VAL A 36 14.55 16.23 -4.62
N ALA A 37 13.92 16.76 -3.57
CA ALA A 37 14.03 18.15 -3.17
C ALA A 37 15.11 18.34 -2.10
N ASN A 38 15.12 17.48 -1.08
CA ASN A 38 16.06 17.55 0.02
C ASN A 38 16.20 16.19 0.70
N ILE A 39 17.39 15.88 1.22
CA ILE A 39 17.61 14.72 2.09
C ILE A 39 18.06 15.25 3.45
N THR A 40 17.42 14.78 4.51
CA THR A 40 17.77 15.14 5.88
C THR A 40 18.24 13.89 6.60
N TRP A 41 19.53 13.84 6.91
CA TRP A 41 20.12 12.75 7.67
C TRP A 41 20.54 13.23 9.06
N PRO A 42 19.86 12.79 10.13
CA PRO A 42 20.30 13.12 11.48
C PRO A 42 21.60 12.40 11.81
N THR A 43 22.64 13.16 12.14
CA THR A 43 23.94 12.62 12.55
C THR A 43 24.07 12.70 14.07
N ILE A 44 24.64 11.68 14.71
CA ILE A 44 25.04 11.78 16.12
C ILE A 44 26.53 12.15 16.14
N GLY A 45 26.86 13.19 16.89
CA GLY A 45 28.26 13.53 17.16
C GLY A 45 28.83 12.60 18.23
N ASN A 46 29.94 11.94 17.91
CA ASN A 46 30.69 11.13 18.85
C ASN A 46 31.58 12.08 19.69
N LEU A 47 31.85 11.75 20.96
CA LEU A 47 32.82 12.51 21.79
C LEU A 47 34.24 12.57 21.17
N THR A 48 34.53 11.76 20.16
CA THR A 48 35.82 11.65 19.45
C THR A 48 35.86 12.35 18.08
N GLY A 49 34.86 13.16 17.72
CA GLY A 49 34.89 13.98 16.50
C GLY A 49 34.56 13.25 15.19
N GLY A 50 34.24 11.95 15.23
CA GLY A 50 33.58 11.26 14.13
C GLY A 50 32.10 11.58 14.09
N ALA A 51 31.52 11.78 12.91
CA ALA A 51 30.09 11.96 12.72
C ALA A 51 29.52 10.65 12.16
N GLN A 52 28.72 9.93 12.94
CA GLN A 52 28.11 8.67 12.52
C GLN A 52 26.65 8.91 12.13
N HIS A 53 26.30 8.47 10.93
CA HIS A 53 24.95 8.56 10.38
C HIS A 53 24.01 7.65 11.18
N LYS A 54 22.85 8.18 11.63
CA LYS A 54 21.81 7.32 12.23
C LYS A 54 21.30 6.34 11.18
N THR A 55 20.75 5.21 11.60
CA THR A 55 20.17 4.17 10.71
C THR A 55 18.85 4.59 10.06
N PHE A 56 18.57 5.88 9.95
CA PHE A 56 17.38 6.43 9.32
C PHE A 56 17.64 7.80 8.70
N CYS A 57 16.90 8.13 7.64
CA CYS A 57 16.92 9.44 7.01
C CYS A 57 15.53 9.83 6.49
N PHE A 58 15.35 11.11 6.18
CA PHE A 58 14.13 11.64 5.59
C PHE A 58 14.44 12.16 4.19
N VAL A 59 13.61 11.79 3.22
CA VAL A 59 13.74 12.24 1.84
C VAL A 59 12.49 13.02 1.46
N ASP A 60 12.68 14.28 1.13
CA ASP A 60 11.63 15.16 0.63
C ASP A 60 11.65 15.14 -0.90
N PHE A 61 10.51 14.81 -1.50
CA PHE A 61 10.30 14.91 -2.94
C PHE A 61 9.72 16.27 -3.31
N ARG A 62 9.90 16.68 -4.57
CA ARG A 62 9.24 17.90 -5.06
C ARG A 62 7.72 17.76 -5.10
N ASN A 63 7.23 16.57 -5.45
CA ASN A 63 5.81 16.26 -5.54
C ASN A 63 5.40 15.20 -4.51
N ALA A 64 4.18 15.30 -4.00
CA ALA A 64 3.62 14.34 -3.04
C ALA A 64 3.28 12.99 -3.69
N GLU A 65 2.94 13.01 -4.98
CA GLU A 65 2.64 11.79 -5.75
C GLU A 65 3.88 10.92 -5.92
N ASP A 66 5.04 11.54 -6.19
CA ASP A 66 6.32 10.85 -6.33
C ASP A 66 6.77 10.23 -5.00
N ALA A 67 6.56 10.94 -3.88
CA ALA A 67 6.83 10.42 -2.53
C ALA A 67 5.97 9.17 -2.24
N LYS A 68 4.68 9.23 -2.56
CA LYS A 68 3.77 8.09 -2.40
C LYS A 68 4.16 6.92 -3.30
N TYR A 69 4.51 7.19 -4.56
CA TYR A 69 4.95 6.16 -5.50
C TYR A 69 6.25 5.48 -5.05
N CYS A 70 7.23 6.27 -4.62
CA CYS A 70 8.48 5.77 -4.03
C CYS A 70 8.21 4.83 -2.84
N TYR A 71 7.36 5.27 -1.91
CA TYR A 71 6.95 4.45 -0.78
C TYR A 71 6.31 3.13 -1.23
N GLU A 72 5.28 3.16 -2.09
CA GLU A 72 4.59 1.94 -2.53
C GLU A 72 5.51 0.96 -3.29
N ALA A 73 6.41 1.49 -4.12
CA ALA A 73 7.32 0.70 -4.93
C ALA A 73 8.42 0.03 -4.07
N LEU A 74 9.05 0.79 -3.16
CA LEU A 74 10.07 0.26 -2.26
C LEU A 74 9.47 -0.68 -1.20
N TYR A 75 8.24 -0.40 -0.77
CA TYR A 75 7.53 -1.26 0.18
C TYR A 75 7.27 -2.66 -0.39
N ARG A 76 6.87 -2.75 -1.67
CA ARG A 76 6.56 -4.04 -2.33
C ARG A 76 7.81 -4.82 -2.73
N SER A 77 8.84 -4.13 -3.20
CA SER A 77 10.03 -4.75 -3.78
C SER A 77 11.03 -5.28 -2.75
N ARG A 78 10.90 -4.92 -1.47
CA ARG A 78 11.79 -5.36 -0.37
C ARG A 78 13.28 -5.22 -0.72
N VAL A 79 13.64 -4.04 -1.22
CA VAL A 79 15.01 -3.74 -1.63
C VAL A 79 15.95 -3.91 -0.44
N LYS A 80 17.07 -4.61 -0.65
CA LYS A 80 18.13 -4.75 0.34
C LYS A 80 19.33 -3.91 -0.06
N MET A 81 19.84 -3.13 0.88
CA MET A 81 21.10 -2.41 0.75
C MET A 81 22.09 -2.97 1.76
N PHE A 82 23.26 -3.39 1.28
CA PHE A 82 24.30 -4.01 2.12
C PHE A 82 23.80 -5.19 2.97
N GLY A 83 22.90 -6.00 2.40
CA GLY A 83 22.30 -7.16 3.08
C GLY A 83 21.20 -6.84 4.09
N ARG A 84 20.93 -5.56 4.39
CA ARG A 84 19.81 -5.12 5.23
C ARG A 84 18.62 -4.71 4.38
N GLU A 85 17.42 -5.12 4.78
CA GLU A 85 16.18 -4.77 4.08
C GLU A 85 15.77 -3.34 4.42
N LEU A 86 15.54 -2.53 3.40
CA LEU A 86 15.15 -1.15 3.57
C LEU A 86 13.70 -1.05 4.07
N ARG A 87 13.47 -0.28 5.13
CA ARG A 87 12.12 0.03 5.61
C ARG A 87 11.74 1.46 5.30
N VAL A 88 10.65 1.64 4.56
CA VAL A 88 10.12 2.95 4.21
C VAL A 88 8.77 3.20 4.91
N SER A 89 8.51 4.45 5.30
CA SER A 89 7.23 4.94 5.83
C SER A 89 6.88 6.27 5.17
N HIS A 90 5.59 6.58 5.04
CA HIS A 90 5.10 7.83 4.45
C HIS A 90 4.00 8.44 5.31
N ALA A 91 3.89 9.76 5.37
CA ALA A 91 2.91 10.43 6.24
C ALA A 91 1.45 10.04 5.94
N SER A 92 1.15 9.59 4.71
CA SER A 92 -0.18 9.11 4.34
C SER A 92 -0.58 7.77 4.99
N THR A 93 0.36 7.06 5.62
CA THR A 93 0.09 5.80 6.35
C THR A 93 0.02 6.00 7.86
N GLU A 94 0.23 7.23 8.37
CA GLU A 94 0.19 7.54 9.82
C GLU A 94 -1.19 8.00 10.32
N MET A 95 -2.17 8.17 9.43
CA MET A 95 -3.59 8.26 9.78
C MET A 95 -4.19 6.85 9.64
N PRO A 96 -4.49 6.06 10.69
CA PRO A 96 -4.84 6.42 12.07
C PRO A 96 -4.22 5.47 13.14
N LEU A 97 -3.07 5.79 13.75
CA LEU A 97 -2.48 4.90 14.79
C LEU A 97 -1.94 5.64 16.03
N LYS A 98 -2.52 6.78 16.40
CA LYS A 98 -2.11 7.53 17.60
C LYS A 98 -3.25 7.83 18.57
N GLU A 99 -4.16 6.88 18.78
CA GLU A 99 -5.04 6.88 19.97
C GLU A 99 -4.81 5.71 20.94
N SER A 100 -3.93 4.76 20.62
CA SER A 100 -3.54 3.70 21.56
C SER A 100 -2.07 3.89 21.97
N GLY A 101 -1.86 4.37 23.19
CA GLY A 101 -0.55 4.65 23.78
C GLY A 101 0.24 3.40 24.15
N SER A 102 0.51 2.50 23.20
CA SER A 102 1.45 1.40 23.39
C SER A 102 2.62 1.52 22.43
N GLN A 103 3.82 1.63 23.00
CA GLN A 103 5.09 1.41 22.31
C GLN A 103 5.09 -0.02 21.73
N VAL A 104 4.68 -0.17 20.47
CA VAL A 104 4.70 -1.46 19.77
C VAL A 104 5.68 -1.36 18.60
N HIS A 105 6.63 -2.29 18.61
CA HIS A 105 7.69 -2.51 17.65
C HIS A 105 7.22 -2.29 16.19
N HIS A 106 7.90 -1.39 15.48
CA HIS A 106 7.69 -1.05 14.06
C HIS A 106 7.98 -2.21 13.10
N ARG A 107 7.21 -3.31 13.17
CA ARG A 107 7.26 -4.41 12.19
C ARG A 107 5.94 -4.67 11.45
N HIS A 108 4.83 -4.03 11.82
CA HIS A 108 3.49 -4.47 11.39
C HIS A 108 2.60 -3.42 10.68
N ALA A 109 3.12 -2.29 10.20
CA ALA A 109 2.25 -1.22 9.65
C ALA A 109 1.66 -1.49 8.23
N VAL A 110 2.02 -2.59 7.56
CA VAL A 110 1.26 -3.06 6.37
C VAL A 110 0.41 -4.27 6.67
N HIS A 111 0.51 -4.81 7.89
CA HIS A 111 -0.44 -5.78 8.36
C HIS A 111 -1.81 -5.13 8.63
N GLU A 112 -1.88 -3.83 8.96
CA GLU A 112 -3.14 -3.20 9.41
C GLU A 112 -4.16 -2.87 8.31
N LEU A 113 -3.76 -2.79 7.03
CA LEU A 113 -4.71 -2.83 5.91
C LEU A 113 -4.98 -4.27 5.40
N HIS A 114 -4.17 -5.25 5.85
CA HIS A 114 -4.21 -6.66 5.45
C HIS A 114 -4.93 -7.58 6.46
N GLU A 115 -5.19 -7.11 7.68
CA GLU A 115 -5.75 -7.91 8.79
C GLU A 115 -7.27 -7.99 8.83
N ILE A 116 -7.99 -7.17 8.05
CA ILE A 116 -9.47 -7.16 8.00
C ILE A 116 -10.00 -8.05 6.86
N GLY A 117 -9.10 -8.79 6.20
CA GLY A 117 -9.43 -9.72 5.13
C GLY A 117 -9.52 -11.17 5.62
N ALA A 118 -10.47 -11.91 5.09
CA ALA A 118 -10.59 -13.33 5.31
C ALA A 118 -9.39 -14.06 4.68
N LYS A 119 -8.42 -14.44 5.51
CA LYS A 119 -7.18 -15.11 5.10
C LYS A 119 -7.42 -16.61 5.05
N VAL A 120 -7.27 -17.21 3.87
CA VAL A 120 -7.47 -18.63 3.61
C VAL A 120 -6.13 -19.25 3.20
N VAL A 121 -5.79 -20.39 3.77
CA VAL A 121 -4.60 -21.16 3.40
C VAL A 121 -5.01 -22.37 2.58
N VAL A 122 -4.43 -22.48 1.40
CA VAL A 122 -4.54 -23.64 0.52
C VAL A 122 -3.25 -24.43 0.61
N ARG A 123 -3.35 -25.71 0.98
CA ARG A 123 -2.22 -26.66 1.07
C ARG A 123 -2.35 -27.72 0.01
N GLY A 124 -1.23 -28.26 -0.46
CA GLY A 124 -1.20 -29.33 -1.46
C GLY A 124 -1.27 -28.86 -2.91
N VAL A 125 -1.07 -27.56 -3.16
CA VAL A 125 -1.04 -27.00 -4.51
C VAL A 125 0.15 -27.56 -5.29
N ASP A 126 -0.06 -27.88 -6.56
CA ASP A 126 1.00 -28.36 -7.45
C ASP A 126 2.17 -27.36 -7.54
N LEU A 127 3.38 -27.90 -7.51
CA LEU A 127 4.64 -27.16 -7.49
C LEU A 127 4.83 -26.31 -8.76
N ASN A 128 4.26 -26.78 -9.87
CA ASN A 128 4.34 -26.13 -11.17
C ASN A 128 3.23 -25.08 -11.38
N ALA A 129 2.27 -24.96 -10.47
CA ALA A 129 1.18 -24.01 -10.61
C ALA A 129 1.73 -22.58 -10.64
N THR A 130 1.38 -21.77 -11.66
CA THR A 130 1.82 -20.37 -11.74
C THR A 130 0.92 -19.46 -10.90
N GLU A 131 1.39 -18.25 -10.60
CA GLU A 131 0.58 -17.28 -9.83
C GLU A 131 -0.64 -16.79 -10.62
N PHE A 132 -0.48 -16.69 -11.94
CA PHE A 132 -1.55 -16.38 -12.87
C PHE A 132 -2.67 -17.42 -12.82
N ASP A 133 -2.31 -18.70 -12.84
CA ASP A 133 -3.28 -19.80 -12.76
C ASP A 133 -4.10 -19.78 -11.46
N LEU A 134 -3.43 -19.55 -10.33
CA LEU A 134 -4.07 -19.46 -9.03
C LEU A 134 -4.99 -18.24 -8.96
N THR A 135 -4.55 -17.11 -9.50
CA THR A 135 -5.35 -15.88 -9.53
C THR A 135 -6.58 -16.04 -10.42
N ALA A 136 -6.43 -16.67 -11.59
CA ALA A 136 -7.54 -16.92 -12.51
C ALA A 136 -8.55 -17.92 -11.93
N PHE A 137 -8.07 -19.01 -11.33
CA PHE A 137 -8.94 -20.04 -10.77
C PHE A 137 -9.63 -19.58 -9.48
N PHE A 138 -8.89 -19.03 -8.52
CA PHE A 138 -9.49 -18.62 -7.24
C PHE A 138 -10.24 -17.29 -7.35
N GLY A 139 -9.96 -16.47 -8.37
CA GLY A 139 -10.67 -15.22 -8.64
C GLY A 139 -12.15 -15.42 -9.03
N GLN A 140 -12.56 -16.64 -9.39
CA GLN A 140 -13.97 -16.95 -9.68
C GLN A 140 -14.86 -16.90 -8.43
N PHE A 141 -14.28 -17.13 -7.24
CA PHE A 141 -15.03 -17.18 -5.98
C PHE A 141 -15.23 -15.80 -5.35
N GLY A 142 -14.34 -14.86 -5.66
CA GLY A 142 -14.41 -13.50 -5.14
C GLY A 142 -13.18 -12.68 -5.51
N LYS A 143 -13.26 -11.38 -5.23
CA LYS A 143 -12.17 -10.45 -5.50
C LYS A 143 -11.14 -10.55 -4.36
N PHE A 144 -9.87 -10.51 -4.74
CA PHE A 144 -8.80 -10.51 -3.76
C PHE A 144 -8.61 -9.11 -3.18
N ALA A 145 -8.49 -9.02 -1.86
CA ALA A 145 -7.95 -7.84 -1.19
C ALA A 145 -6.44 -7.72 -1.49
N VAL A 146 -5.76 -8.87 -1.54
CA VAL A 146 -4.31 -8.97 -1.79
C VAL A 146 -4.06 -10.11 -2.77
N PRO A 147 -3.20 -9.92 -3.79
CA PRO A 147 -2.86 -10.98 -4.73
C PRO A 147 -2.44 -12.29 -4.03
N PRO A 148 -2.80 -13.46 -4.58
CA PRO A 148 -2.44 -14.76 -4.02
C PRO A 148 -0.95 -14.92 -3.74
N ARG A 149 -0.57 -15.16 -2.48
CA ARG A 149 0.83 -15.29 -2.09
C ARG A 149 1.25 -16.75 -2.02
N LYS A 150 2.26 -17.11 -2.81
CA LYS A 150 2.93 -18.42 -2.71
C LYS A 150 3.93 -18.44 -1.57
N VAL A 151 3.78 -19.38 -0.65
CA VAL A 151 4.74 -19.60 0.43
C VAL A 151 5.93 -20.37 -0.12
N ARG A 152 7.10 -19.75 0.00
CA ARG A 152 8.39 -20.31 -0.42
C ARG A 152 9.22 -20.64 0.81
N ASP A 153 10.08 -21.64 0.68
CA ASP A 153 11.05 -21.99 1.71
C ASP A 153 12.21 -20.98 1.76
N VAL A 154 13.10 -21.14 2.73
CA VAL A 154 14.34 -20.35 2.89
C VAL A 154 15.22 -20.43 1.63
N GLU A 155 15.16 -21.56 0.91
CA GLU A 155 15.86 -21.79 -0.35
C GLU A 155 15.11 -21.24 -1.59
N GLY A 156 13.96 -20.59 -1.39
CA GLY A 156 13.17 -19.98 -2.46
C GLY A 156 12.26 -20.94 -3.25
N ASN A 157 12.28 -22.23 -2.91
CA ASN A 157 11.43 -23.26 -3.52
C ASN A 157 9.98 -23.14 -3.02
N PHE A 158 9.02 -23.36 -3.91
CA PHE A 158 7.60 -23.32 -3.56
C PHE A 158 7.22 -24.56 -2.73
N ARG A 159 6.56 -24.37 -1.57
CA ARG A 159 6.20 -25.46 -0.65
C ARG A 159 4.81 -26.08 -0.91
N GLY A 160 4.14 -25.69 -2.00
CA GLY A 160 2.77 -26.13 -2.27
C GLY A 160 1.72 -25.52 -1.32
N VAL A 161 2.05 -24.39 -0.68
CA VAL A 161 1.16 -23.66 0.22
C VAL A 161 0.92 -22.26 -0.32
N VAL A 162 -0.35 -21.89 -0.48
CA VAL A 162 -0.77 -20.59 -0.99
C VAL A 162 -1.65 -19.92 0.05
N ILE A 163 -1.45 -18.63 0.24
CA ILE A 163 -2.27 -17.79 1.11
C ILE A 163 -3.12 -16.89 0.22
N LEU A 164 -4.44 -16.98 0.37
CA LEU A 164 -5.42 -16.15 -0.31
C LEU A 164 -6.00 -15.15 0.69
N SER A 165 -6.11 -13.90 0.29
CA SER A 165 -6.75 -12.86 1.08
C SER A 165 -7.87 -12.25 0.27
N TYR A 166 -9.11 -12.64 0.58
CA TYR A 166 -10.29 -12.08 -0.07
C TYR A 166 -10.70 -10.76 0.58
N ASP A 167 -11.32 -9.89 -0.23
CA ASP A 167 -12.05 -8.76 0.33
C ASP A 167 -13.27 -9.24 1.12
N ASP A 168 -13.85 -10.37 0.72
CA ASP A 168 -15.06 -10.99 1.23
C ASP A 168 -14.87 -12.26 2.08
N PHE A 169 -15.48 -12.26 3.27
CA PHE A 169 -15.65 -13.47 4.08
C PHE A 169 -16.59 -14.47 3.40
N ALA A 170 -17.61 -13.99 2.69
CA ALA A 170 -18.51 -14.85 1.93
C ALA A 170 -17.79 -15.57 0.78
N ALA A 171 -16.82 -14.92 0.13
CA ALA A 171 -15.99 -15.56 -0.88
C ALA A 171 -15.08 -16.63 -0.25
N SER A 172 -14.52 -16.35 0.93
CA SER A 172 -13.67 -17.29 1.66
C SER A 172 -14.42 -18.53 2.14
N ASP A 173 -15.61 -18.36 2.71
CA ASP A 173 -16.48 -19.47 3.13
C ASP A 173 -16.84 -20.37 1.92
N LYS A 174 -17.13 -19.78 0.76
CA LYS A 174 -17.39 -20.55 -0.48
C LYS A 174 -16.18 -21.36 -0.94
N VAL A 175 -14.98 -20.79 -0.88
CA VAL A 175 -13.77 -21.50 -1.30
C VAL A 175 -13.49 -22.66 -0.35
N ILE A 176 -13.71 -22.49 0.95
CA ILE A 176 -13.51 -23.56 1.92
C ILE A 176 -14.53 -24.68 1.70
N ASP A 177 -15.81 -24.36 1.58
CA ASP A 177 -16.89 -25.34 1.39
C ASP A 177 -16.77 -26.07 0.04
N GLU A 178 -16.43 -25.35 -1.03
CA GLU A 178 -16.38 -25.93 -2.36
C GLU A 178 -15.03 -26.59 -2.67
N MET A 179 -13.90 -26.11 -2.15
CA MET A 179 -12.57 -26.58 -2.57
C MET A 179 -11.82 -27.41 -1.54
N ASP A 180 -12.24 -27.46 -0.27
CA ASP A 180 -11.57 -28.35 0.68
C ASP A 180 -11.72 -29.82 0.27
N GLN A 181 -10.61 -30.56 0.29
CA GLN A 181 -10.49 -31.96 -0.14
C GLN A 181 -10.78 -32.22 -1.63
N LYS A 182 -10.94 -31.21 -2.48
CA LYS A 182 -11.05 -31.39 -3.93
C LYS A 182 -9.69 -31.48 -4.61
N VAL A 183 -9.67 -32.06 -5.81
CA VAL A 183 -8.45 -32.19 -6.63
C VAL A 183 -8.28 -30.94 -7.49
N TYR A 184 -7.10 -30.33 -7.42
CA TYR A 184 -6.66 -29.26 -8.30
C TYR A 184 -5.40 -29.72 -9.05
N ARG A 185 -5.46 -29.74 -10.40
CA ARG A 185 -4.34 -30.14 -11.27
C ARG A 185 -3.64 -31.43 -10.81
N ASP A 186 -4.42 -32.47 -10.58
CA ASP A 186 -3.95 -33.81 -10.20
C ASP A 186 -3.46 -33.99 -8.75
N ARG A 187 -3.60 -32.97 -7.89
CA ARG A 187 -3.34 -33.10 -6.44
C ARG A 187 -4.55 -32.70 -5.60
N PRO A 188 -4.89 -33.47 -4.55
CA PRO A 188 -5.89 -33.03 -3.57
C PRO A 188 -5.36 -31.81 -2.83
N ILE A 189 -6.18 -30.78 -2.75
CA ILE A 189 -5.89 -29.58 -1.96
C ILE A 189 -6.71 -29.58 -0.68
N SER A 190 -6.14 -29.00 0.36
CA SER A 190 -6.85 -28.71 1.61
C SER A 190 -6.95 -27.21 1.78
N VAL A 191 -8.15 -26.72 2.06
CA VAL A 191 -8.46 -25.30 2.17
C VAL A 191 -9.01 -25.05 3.57
N ALA A 192 -8.37 -24.17 4.32
CA ALA A 192 -8.81 -23.81 5.66
C ALA A 192 -8.53 -22.34 5.95
N TYR A 193 -9.24 -21.77 6.91
CA TYR A 193 -8.89 -20.45 7.44
C TYR A 193 -7.46 -20.44 7.99
N ALA A 194 -6.75 -19.35 7.75
CA ALA A 194 -5.41 -19.16 8.29
C ALA A 194 -5.46 -19.07 9.82
N MET A 195 -4.42 -19.57 10.47
CA MET A 195 -4.21 -19.31 11.89
C MET A 195 -3.66 -17.89 12.07
N MET A 196 -4.06 -17.24 13.16
CA MET A 196 -3.52 -15.96 13.59
C MET A 196 -2.01 -16.10 13.83
N GLU A 197 -1.24 -15.10 13.39
CA GLU A 197 0.23 -15.07 13.54
C GLU A 197 0.70 -14.78 14.98
N ASP A 198 -0.24 -14.51 15.90
CA ASP A 198 0.03 -14.25 17.33
C ASP A 198 0.39 -15.51 18.15
N GLY A 199 0.51 -16.68 17.50
CA GLY A 199 0.82 -17.95 18.19
C GLY A 199 -0.30 -18.45 19.10
N SER A 200 -1.44 -17.74 19.15
CA SER A 200 -2.62 -18.08 19.96
C SER A 200 -3.41 -19.27 19.43
N GLY A 201 -3.10 -19.76 18.22
CA GLY A 201 -3.76 -20.90 17.58
C GLY A 201 -5.22 -20.64 17.18
N ARG A 202 -5.72 -19.42 17.31
CA ARG A 202 -7.06 -19.02 16.86
C ARG A 202 -7.08 -18.93 15.34
N GLN A 203 -8.16 -19.39 14.71
CA GLN A 203 -8.38 -19.29 13.27
C GLN A 203 -9.03 -17.95 12.94
N HIS A 204 -8.68 -17.36 11.80
CA HIS A 204 -9.41 -16.23 11.23
C HIS A 204 -10.86 -16.63 10.89
N GLY A 205 -11.78 -15.67 10.95
CA GLY A 205 -13.19 -15.87 10.60
C GLY A 205 -14.17 -15.83 11.78
N THR A 206 -13.75 -15.30 12.94
CA THR A 206 -14.66 -15.14 14.09
C THR A 206 -15.84 -14.21 13.73
N PRO A 207 -17.01 -14.38 14.36
CA PRO A 207 -18.16 -13.51 14.11
C PRO A 207 -17.84 -12.02 14.34
N GLU A 208 -16.95 -11.73 15.30
CA GLU A 208 -16.46 -10.38 15.60
C GLU A 208 -15.62 -9.80 14.45
N GLU A 209 -14.71 -10.57 13.85
CA GLU A 209 -13.95 -10.15 12.67
C GLU A 209 -14.85 -9.90 11.46
N ARG A 210 -15.91 -10.72 11.31
CA ARG A 210 -16.90 -10.57 10.23
C ARG A 210 -17.71 -9.28 10.37
N GLU A 211 -18.09 -8.90 11.59
CA GLU A 211 -18.81 -7.64 11.85
C GLU A 211 -17.92 -6.42 11.65
N ASN A 212 -16.69 -6.47 12.17
CA ASN A 212 -15.71 -5.40 11.97
C ASN A 212 -15.47 -5.16 10.48
N ALA A 213 -15.28 -6.23 9.69
CA ALA A 213 -15.09 -6.10 8.24
C ALA A 213 -16.27 -5.46 7.50
N LYS A 214 -17.52 -5.74 7.91
CA LYS A 214 -18.70 -5.05 7.34
C LYS A 214 -18.68 -3.56 7.66
N LEU A 215 -18.34 -3.21 8.89
CA LEU A 215 -18.27 -1.81 9.34
C LEU A 215 -17.21 -1.03 8.56
N PHE A 216 -16.01 -1.60 8.43
CA PHE A 216 -14.90 -1.01 7.67
C PHE A 216 -15.24 -0.80 6.19
N ARG A 217 -15.97 -1.73 5.56
CA ARG A 217 -16.42 -1.52 4.17
C ARG A 217 -17.47 -0.44 4.03
N GLU A 218 -18.40 -0.37 4.96
CA GLU A 218 -19.42 0.67 4.93
C GLU A 218 -18.79 2.05 5.08
N GLU A 219 -17.78 2.15 5.95
CA GLU A 219 -16.98 3.36 6.13
C GLU A 219 -16.13 3.68 4.89
N ALA A 220 -15.47 2.69 4.29
CA ALA A 220 -14.71 2.86 3.05
C ALA A 220 -15.59 3.32 1.88
N ARG A 221 -16.82 2.79 1.76
CA ARG A 221 -17.80 3.24 0.77
C ARG A 221 -18.21 4.69 1.01
N LYS A 222 -18.56 5.06 2.24
CA LYS A 222 -18.91 6.44 2.61
C LYS A 222 -17.74 7.40 2.35
N HIS A 223 -16.52 6.95 2.62
CA HIS A 223 -15.31 7.71 2.36
C HIS A 223 -15.06 7.92 0.85
N ALA A 224 -15.23 6.88 0.04
CA ALA A 224 -15.11 6.97 -1.41
C ALA A 224 -16.19 7.88 -2.03
N GLU A 225 -17.43 7.79 -1.55
CA GLU A 225 -18.53 8.68 -1.97
C GLU A 225 -18.24 10.14 -1.63
N ARG A 226 -17.68 10.41 -0.45
CA ARG A 226 -17.27 11.76 -0.04
C ARG A 226 -16.18 12.32 -0.96
N ILE A 227 -15.14 11.53 -1.24
CA ILE A 227 -14.06 11.92 -2.15
C ILE A 227 -14.60 12.19 -3.56
N ALA A 228 -15.47 11.31 -4.08
CA ALA A 228 -16.06 11.48 -5.41
C ALA A 228 -16.91 12.76 -5.49
N LYS A 229 -17.64 13.09 -4.43
CA LYS A 229 -18.44 14.32 -4.34
C LYS A 229 -17.55 15.57 -4.32
N GLU A 230 -16.49 15.56 -3.53
CA GLU A 230 -15.50 16.64 -3.47
C GLU A 230 -14.78 16.84 -4.83
N GLN A 231 -14.40 15.75 -5.49
CA GLN A 231 -13.79 15.79 -6.83
C GLN A 231 -14.75 16.36 -7.88
N ALA A 232 -16.01 15.93 -7.88
CA ALA A 232 -17.03 16.43 -8.80
C ALA A 232 -17.34 17.92 -8.56
N GLU A 233 -17.35 18.36 -7.29
CA GLU A 233 -17.54 19.76 -6.93
C GLU A 233 -16.36 20.63 -7.39
N HIS A 234 -15.13 20.18 -7.14
CA HIS A 234 -13.92 20.84 -7.62
C HIS A 234 -13.86 20.90 -9.16
N GLU A 235 -14.30 19.85 -9.85
CA GLU A 235 -14.36 19.83 -11.31
C GLU A 235 -15.44 20.79 -11.85
N ARG A 236 -16.61 20.84 -11.23
CA ARG A 236 -17.67 21.84 -11.53
C ARG A 236 -17.18 23.26 -11.31
N GLU A 237 -16.46 23.52 -10.23
CA GLU A 237 -15.90 24.83 -9.95
C GLU A 237 -14.81 25.22 -10.96
N LYS A 238 -13.95 24.28 -11.34
CA LYS A 238 -12.95 24.48 -12.41
C LYS A 238 -13.61 24.75 -13.76
N ALA A 239 -14.71 24.07 -14.08
CA ALA A 239 -15.50 24.32 -15.28
C ALA A 239 -16.19 25.69 -15.25
N ARG A 240 -16.76 26.09 -14.11
CA ARG A 240 -17.32 27.45 -13.90
C ARG A 240 -16.25 28.52 -14.10
N ARG A 241 -15.10 28.37 -13.44
CA ARG A 241 -13.98 29.31 -13.54
C ARG A 241 -13.40 29.39 -14.95
N ARG A 242 -13.35 28.26 -15.68
CA ARG A 242 -13.02 28.25 -17.11
C ARG A 242 -14.04 29.05 -17.92
N ARG A 243 -15.34 28.84 -17.71
CA ARG A 243 -16.40 29.55 -18.42
C ARG A 243 -16.36 31.06 -18.15
N GLU A 244 -16.16 31.46 -16.91
CA GLU A 244 -15.97 32.88 -16.51
C GLU A 244 -14.70 33.47 -17.14
N ASN A 245 -13.60 32.72 -17.19
CA ASN A 245 -12.35 33.19 -17.80
C ASN A 245 -12.42 33.29 -19.34
N VAL A 246 -13.37 32.62 -20.01
CA VAL A 246 -13.61 32.79 -21.46
C VAL A 246 -14.78 33.76 -21.73
N SER A 247 -15.42 34.31 -20.69
CA SER A 247 -16.56 35.21 -20.85
C SER A 247 -16.21 36.50 -21.60
N TRP A 248 -14.97 37.02 -21.47
CA TRP A 248 -14.49 38.18 -22.23
C TRP A 248 -14.42 37.94 -23.75
N ALA A 249 -14.33 36.68 -24.19
CA ALA A 249 -14.31 36.31 -25.61
C ALA A 249 -15.73 36.13 -26.19
N SER A 250 -16.76 36.22 -25.35
CA SER A 250 -18.18 36.05 -25.74
C SER A 250 -18.69 37.30 -26.45
N GLY A 251 -18.33 37.49 -27.71
CA GLY A 251 -18.71 38.66 -28.50
C GLY A 251 -17.62 39.22 -29.41
N ILE A 252 -16.41 38.64 -29.36
CA ILE A 252 -15.35 38.96 -30.31
C ILE A 252 -15.51 38.02 -31.49
N ASP A 253 -16.03 38.52 -32.61
CA ASP A 253 -16.01 37.80 -33.88
C ASP A 253 -14.62 37.98 -34.51
N PRO A 254 -13.76 36.95 -34.56
CA PRO A 254 -12.42 37.05 -35.13
C PRO A 254 -12.44 37.29 -36.65
N PHE A 255 -13.61 37.22 -37.31
CA PHE A 255 -13.78 37.47 -38.73
C PHE A 255 -14.45 38.81 -39.06
N ALA A 256 -14.83 39.60 -38.06
CA ALA A 256 -15.30 40.97 -38.25
C ALA A 256 -14.15 41.89 -38.68
N ARG A 257 -13.71 41.78 -39.94
CA ARG A 257 -12.79 42.75 -40.55
C ARG A 257 -13.53 44.08 -40.70
N GLY A 258 -12.98 45.11 -40.05
CA GLY A 258 -13.55 46.44 -40.00
C GLY A 258 -13.87 47.01 -41.39
N GLN A 259 -15.13 47.40 -41.58
CA GLN A 259 -15.44 48.54 -42.43
C GLN A 259 -14.96 49.78 -41.67
N ARG A 260 -13.80 50.32 -42.07
CA ARG A 260 -13.45 51.70 -41.72
C ARG A 260 -14.17 52.64 -42.69
N PRO A 261 -14.71 53.77 -42.21
CA PRO A 261 -15.30 54.80 -43.06
C PRO A 261 -14.26 55.48 -43.96
#